data_AF-A0A7W0KBD0-F1
#
_entry.id   AF-A0A7W0KBD0-F1
#
_cell.length_a   1.000
_cell.length_b   1.000
_cell.length_c   1.000
_cell.angle_alpha   90.00
_cell.angle_beta   90.00
_cell.angle_gamma   90.00
#
_symmetry.space_group_name_H-M   'P 1'
#
loop_
_entity.id
_entity.type
_entity.pdbx_description
1 polymer ?
#
loop_
_entity_poly.entity_id
_entity_poly.type
_entity_poly.pdbx_seq_one_letter_code
_entity_poly.pdbx_strand_id
1 'polypeptide(L)' 'MPEPQTPEEALDPTALAEVPVSEATPEQRSAEEAQARRLADRYRLQFLDMNHFRIDQELFRSIPADLMLRYGFV' A
#
# COMPACT_ATOMS: atom_id res chain seq x y z
N MET A 1 -34.92 -14.35 -24.32
CA MET A 1 -33.48 -14.07 -24.42
C MET A 1 -32.97 -13.69 -23.04
N PRO A 2 -31.85 -14.28 -22.59
CA PRO A 2 -31.23 -14.03 -21.28
C PRO A 2 -30.25 -12.85 -21.38
N GLU A 3 -30.05 -12.10 -20.29
CA GLU A 3 -28.80 -11.37 -20.03
C GLU A 3 -28.78 -10.90 -18.56
N PRO A 4 -27.60 -10.69 -17.95
CA PRO A 4 -26.87 -11.76 -17.29
C PRO A 4 -26.81 -11.52 -15.77
N GLN A 5 -26.61 -12.60 -15.04
CA GLN A 5 -26.19 -12.57 -13.64
C GLN A 5 -24.91 -11.73 -13.57
N THR A 6 -24.99 -10.49 -13.10
CA THR A 6 -23.79 -9.82 -12.59
C THR A 6 -23.49 -10.55 -11.29
N PRO A 7 -22.35 -11.22 -11.13
CA PRO A 7 -21.91 -11.60 -9.81
C PRO A 7 -21.65 -10.28 -9.12
N GLU A 8 -22.64 -9.81 -8.35
CA GLU A 8 -22.42 -8.91 -7.23
C GLU A 8 -21.56 -9.71 -6.26
N GLU A 9 -20.28 -9.82 -6.60
CA GLU A 9 -19.20 -10.16 -5.70
C GLU A 9 -19.20 -9.02 -4.70
N ALA A 10 -20.13 -9.12 -3.75
CA ALA A 10 -20.14 -8.35 -2.53
C ALA A 10 -18.72 -8.49 -2.00
N LEU A 11 -17.93 -7.42 -2.11
CA LEU A 11 -16.65 -7.35 -1.44
C LEU A 11 -16.96 -7.49 0.04
N ASP A 12 -16.92 -8.72 0.55
CA ASP A 12 -17.15 -9.03 1.94
C ASP A 12 -16.08 -8.26 2.73
N PRO A 13 -16.45 -7.20 3.48
CA PRO A 13 -15.46 -6.39 4.19
C PRO A 13 -14.75 -7.20 5.29
N THR A 14 -15.34 -8.33 5.69
CA THR A 14 -14.74 -9.31 6.60
C THR A 14 -13.63 -10.14 5.94
N ALA A 15 -13.69 -10.40 4.63
CA ALA A 15 -12.65 -11.16 3.92
C ALA A 15 -11.34 -10.37 3.81
N LEU A 16 -11.40 -9.04 3.81
CA LEU A 16 -10.23 -8.16 3.87
C LEU A 16 -9.55 -8.14 5.26
N ALA A 17 -10.22 -8.64 6.31
CA ALA A 17 -9.70 -8.59 7.68
C ALA A 17 -8.75 -9.76 8.02
N GLU A 18 -8.76 -10.84 7.23
CA GLU A 18 -7.91 -12.03 7.46
C GLU A 18 -6.73 -12.13 6.49
N VAL A 19 -6.25 -11.01 5.93
CA VAL A 19 -4.91 -11.05 5.33
C VAL A 19 -3.94 -11.11 6.51
N PRO A 20 -3.23 -12.24 6.74
CA PRO A 20 -2.21 -12.26 7.77
C PRO A 20 -1.19 -11.19 7.35
N VAL A 21 -1.08 -10.14 8.16
CA VAL A 21 -0.01 -9.15 8.02
C VAL A 21 1.27 -9.92 8.27
N SER A 22 1.85 -10.47 7.20
CA SER A 22 3.09 -11.23 7.28
C SER A 22 4.15 -10.29 7.81
N GLU A 23 4.61 -10.56 9.03
CA GLU A 23 5.75 -9.87 9.61
C GLU A 23 6.96 -10.15 8.71
N ALA A 24 7.36 -9.15 7.92
CA ALA A 24 8.50 -9.27 7.04
C ALA A 24 9.76 -9.59 7.85
N THR A 25 10.51 -10.62 7.44
CA THR A 25 11.78 -10.95 8.08
C THR A 25 12.79 -9.81 7.89
N PRO A 26 13.82 -9.71 8.74
CA PRO A 26 14.86 -8.67 8.60
C PRO A 26 15.50 -8.66 7.20
N GLU A 27 15.68 -9.82 6.59
CA GLU A 27 16.23 -9.97 5.25
C GLU A 27 15.26 -9.41 4.20
N GLN A 28 13.96 -9.69 4.32
CA GLN A 28 12.93 -9.15 3.42
C GLN A 28 12.87 -7.63 3.51
N ARG A 29 12.89 -7.07 4.73
CA ARG A 29 12.92 -5.61 4.93
C ARG A 29 14.15 -4.96 4.28
N SER A 30 15.33 -5.58 4.41
CA SER A 30 16.55 -5.06 3.76
C SER A 30 16.48 -5.12 2.22
N ALA A 31 15.84 -6.14 1.67
CA ALA A 31 15.64 -6.29 0.23
C ALA A 31 14.63 -5.26 -0.31
N GLU A 32 13.56 -5.01 0.43
CA GLU A 32 12.55 -3.98 0.13
C GLU A 32 13.17 -2.57 0.18
N GLU A 33 13.97 -2.27 1.20
CA GLU A 33 14.69 -0.99 1.31
C GLU A 33 15.64 -0.78 0.11
N ALA A 34 16.40 -1.81 -0.28
CA ALA A 34 17.27 -1.75 -1.45
C ALA A 34 16.48 -1.54 -2.75
N GLN A 35 15.32 -2.18 -2.89
CA GLN A 35 14.42 -1.97 -4.02
C GLN A 35 13.88 -0.54 -4.06
N ALA A 36 13.38 -0.03 -2.95
CA ALA A 36 12.85 1.32 -2.85
C ALA A 36 13.94 2.38 -3.08
N ARG A 37 15.17 2.17 -2.61
CA ARG A 37 16.32 3.06 -2.92
C ARG A 37 16.60 3.10 -4.42
N ARG A 38 16.57 1.95 -5.11
CA ARG A 38 16.77 1.86 -6.57
C ARG A 38 15.65 2.56 -7.34
N LEU A 39 14.40 2.45 -6.88
CA LEU A 39 13.28 3.15 -7.50
C LEU A 39 13.40 4.67 -7.33
N ALA A 40 13.74 5.13 -6.12
CA ALA A 40 14.00 6.54 -5.85
C ALA A 40 15.08 7.10 -6.78
N ASP A 41 16.22 6.42 -6.91
CA ASP A 41 17.29 6.84 -7.82
C ASP A 41 16.83 6.86 -9.30
N ARG A 42 16.12 5.80 -9.74
CA ARG A 42 15.56 5.72 -11.10
C ARG A 42 14.62 6.89 -11.42
N TYR A 43 13.77 7.28 -10.48
CA TYR A 43 12.84 8.38 -10.65
C TYR A 43 13.44 9.74 -10.25
N ARG A 44 14.72 9.79 -9.86
CA ARG A 44 15.39 10.98 -9.30
C ARG A 44 14.62 11.63 -8.16
N LEU A 45 13.97 10.79 -7.35
CA LEU A 45 13.24 11.18 -6.16
C LEU A 45 14.09 10.89 -4.92
N GLN A 46 13.74 11.53 -3.81
CA GLN A 46 14.37 11.23 -2.53
C GLN A 46 13.78 9.95 -1.93
N PHE A 47 14.63 9.08 -1.41
CA PHE A 47 14.17 8.00 -0.56
C PHE A 47 13.86 8.54 0.83
N LEU A 48 12.64 8.29 1.30
CA LEU A 48 12.21 8.65 2.65
C LEU A 48 12.15 7.38 3.50
N ASP A 49 12.89 7.36 4.61
CA ASP A 49 12.77 6.31 5.62
C ASP A 49 11.58 6.61 6.53
N MET A 50 10.52 5.81 6.44
CA MET A 50 9.31 5.99 7.24
C MET A 50 9.51 5.77 8.75
N ASN A 51 10.60 5.13 9.19
CA ASN A 51 10.91 5.01 10.62
C ASN A 51 11.43 6.33 11.22
N HIS A 52 12.14 7.13 10.44
CA HIS A 52 12.69 8.42 10.86
C HIS A 52 11.88 9.61 10.37
N PHE A 53 11.12 9.46 9.29
CA PHE A 53 10.35 10.53 8.69
C PHE A 53 8.96 10.61 9.31
N ARG A 54 8.68 11.74 9.95
CA ARG A 54 7.34 12.06 10.47
C ARG A 54 6.51 12.66 9.34
N ILE A 55 5.64 11.85 8.75
CA ILE A 55 4.71 12.30 7.73
C ILE A 55 3.73 13.30 8.36
N ASP A 56 3.46 14.41 7.65
CA ASP A 56 2.48 15.40 8.08
C ASP A 56 1.07 14.80 8.06
N GLN A 57 0.39 14.84 9.21
CA GLN A 57 -0.95 14.26 9.35
C GLN A 57 -2.01 15.07 8.60
N GLU A 58 -1.83 16.38 8.39
CA GLU A 58 -2.75 17.17 7.56
C GLU A 58 -2.61 16.79 6.08
N LEU A 59 -1.38 16.46 5.63
CA LEU A 59 -1.16 15.97 4.28
C LEU A 59 -1.88 14.63 4.05
N PHE A 60 -1.78 13.70 5.00
CA PHE A 60 -2.50 12.42 4.93
C PHE A 60 -4.02 12.61 4.85
N ARG A 61 -4.59 13.57 5.60
CA ARG A 61 -6.02 13.90 5.54
C ARG A 61 -6.46 14.53 4.21
N SER A 62 -5.53 15.16 3.49
CA SER A 62 -5.82 15.69 2.15
C SER A 62 -5.92 14.61 1.08
N ILE A 63 -5.37 13.41 1.33
CA ILE A 63 -5.39 12.28 0.41
C ILE A 63 -6.55 11.35 0.79
N PRO A 64 -7.49 11.04 -0.12
CA PRO A 64 -8.54 10.06 0.13
C PRO A 64 -7.97 8.70 0.54
N ALA A 65 -8.48 8.11 1.62
CA ALA A 65 -8.03 6.82 2.13
C ALA A 65 -8.09 5.70 1.07
N ASP A 66 -9.08 5.74 0.17
CA ASP A 66 -9.21 4.81 -0.95
C ASP A 66 -7.99 4.84 -1.88
N LEU A 67 -7.43 6.03 -2.16
CA LEU A 67 -6.22 6.15 -2.98
C LEU A 67 -5.00 5.62 -2.24
N MET A 68 -4.95 5.78 -0.92
CA MET A 68 -3.81 5.31 -0.13
C MET A 68 -3.72 3.78 -0.13
N LEU A 69 -4.87 3.11 0.06
CA LEU A 69 -4.97 1.66 -0.02
C LEU A 69 -4.71 1.15 -1.44
N ARG A 70 -5.31 1.81 -2.45
CA ARG A 70 -5.22 1.36 -3.83
C ARG A 70 -3.82 1.41 -4.41
N TYR A 71 -3.02 2.39 -3.99
CA TYR A 71 -1.66 2.58 -4.50
C TYR A 71 -0.55 2.23 -3.51
N GLY A 72 -0.90 1.71 -2.33
CA GLY A 72 0.08 1.29 -1.32
C GLY A 72 0.88 2.46 -0.73
N PHE A 73 0.22 3.55 -0.35
CA PHE A 73 0.82 4.66 0.42
C PHE A 73 0.99 4.35 1.93
N VAL A 74 0.91 3.08 2.32
CA VAL A 74 0.96 2.56 3.71
C VAL A 74 2.24 1.78 3.95
#